data_AF-A0A7C5Q5M7-F1
#
_entry.id   AF-A0A7C5Q5M7-F1
#
_cell.length_a   1.000
_cell.length_b   1.000
_cell.length_c   1.000
_cell.angle_alpha   90.00
_cell.angle_beta   90.00
_cell.angle_gamma   90.00
#
_symmetry.space_group_name_H-M   'P 1'
#
loop_
_entity.id
_entity.type
_entity.pdbx_description
1 polymer ?
#
loop_
_entity_poly.entity_id
_entity_poly.type
_entity_poly.pdbx_seq_one_letter_code
_entity_poly.pdbx_strand_id
1 'polypeptide(L)'
;MSSDILDFTAILHTLKKTHIQTLWVIAQLGGKAKLSDIQKESGAAKSTLTGRLAALASKGLVTYQSGIAELVYKTPLCYLAQAKNIPYAYVGLLGKPPPAQPTEPETQTAVDLLHQQGIDVEKILVATTEDAIYEWMPTMNPDFRTKLDFVILNITEMNSIEAVLEKMASRIQSLAKDYITILDCTSGTRPAGIAYYTIADKLKTPLIYVYAEEKRIYWLKSRETLIQQLNLEQYASRHKHL
;
A
#
# COMPACT_ATOMS: atom_id res chain seq x y z
N MET A 1 -14.27 -3.03 18.70
CA MET A 1 -14.20 -4.29 17.92
C MET A 1 -12.80 -4.37 17.33
N SER A 2 -12.13 -5.52 17.37
CA SER A 2 -10.80 -5.67 16.74
C SER A 2 -10.93 -5.30 15.26
N SER A 3 -10.20 -4.29 14.78
CA SER A 3 -10.05 -4.08 13.36
C SER A 3 -9.37 -5.32 12.78
N ASP A 4 -10.11 -6.18 12.08
CA ASP A 4 -9.59 -7.37 11.40
C ASP A 4 -8.77 -6.95 10.17
N ILE A 5 -7.59 -6.41 10.45
CA ILE A 5 -6.60 -6.08 9.46
C ILE A 5 -6.00 -7.40 8.97
N LEU A 6 -6.00 -7.57 7.65
CA LEU A 6 -5.36 -8.70 6.99
C LEU A 6 -3.88 -8.81 7.41
N ASP A 7 -3.47 -9.97 7.93
CA ASP A 7 -2.05 -10.27 8.15
C ASP A 7 -1.50 -11.03 6.93
N PHE A 8 -0.79 -10.30 6.07
CA PHE A 8 -0.30 -10.83 4.80
C PHE A 8 0.81 -11.87 5.00
N THR A 9 1.62 -11.75 6.05
CA THR A 9 2.65 -12.74 6.40
C THR A 9 2.01 -14.05 6.81
N ALA A 10 1.05 -14.00 7.73
CA ALA A 10 0.34 -15.18 8.19
C ALA A 10 -0.30 -15.92 7.00
N ILE A 11 -0.91 -15.18 6.07
CA ILE A 11 -1.50 -15.74 4.85
C ILE A 11 -0.47 -16.47 4.01
N LEU A 12 0.63 -15.80 3.63
CA LEU A 12 1.63 -16.39 2.74
C LEU A 12 2.27 -17.64 3.35
N HIS A 13 2.47 -17.68 4.66
CA HIS A 13 3.01 -18.86 5.36
C HIS A 13 2.09 -20.08 5.28
N THR A 14 0.79 -19.92 5.04
CA THR A 14 -0.13 -21.05 4.82
C THR A 14 -0.09 -21.61 3.40
N LEU A 15 0.64 -20.96 2.48
CA LEU A 15 0.62 -21.30 1.06
C LEU A 15 1.79 -22.20 0.66
N LYS A 16 1.53 -23.11 -0.28
CA LYS A 16 2.59 -23.85 -0.97
C LYS A 16 3.42 -22.88 -1.83
N LYS A 17 4.72 -23.16 -1.99
CA LYS A 17 5.61 -22.36 -2.87
C LYS A 17 5.04 -22.15 -4.27
N THR A 18 4.41 -23.18 -4.83
CA THR A 18 3.76 -23.11 -6.15
C THR A 18 2.56 -22.17 -6.23
N HIS A 19 1.83 -21.99 -5.11
CA HIS A 19 0.75 -21.01 -5.01
C HIS A 19 1.31 -19.60 -4.95
N ILE A 20 2.36 -19.38 -4.14
CA ILE A 20 3.07 -18.11 -4.05
C ILE A 20 3.64 -17.72 -5.43
N GLN A 21 4.26 -18.66 -6.15
CA GLN A 21 4.73 -18.43 -7.51
C GLN A 21 3.58 -17.99 -8.44
N THR A 22 2.40 -18.61 -8.31
CA THR A 22 1.23 -18.25 -9.14
C THR A 22 0.74 -16.84 -8.82
N LEU A 23 0.66 -16.48 -7.54
CA LEU A 23 0.33 -15.11 -7.11
C LEU A 23 1.34 -14.09 -7.61
N TRP A 24 2.64 -14.41 -7.53
CA TRP A 24 3.72 -13.56 -8.01
C TRP A 24 3.62 -13.31 -9.52
N VAL A 25 3.37 -14.34 -10.32
CA VAL A 25 3.17 -14.20 -11.77
C VAL A 25 1.97 -13.31 -12.08
N ILE A 26 0.83 -13.49 -11.38
CA ILE A 26 -0.34 -12.62 -11.57
C ILE A 26 0.02 -11.17 -11.22
N ALA A 27 0.77 -10.94 -10.14
CA ALA A 27 1.21 -9.62 -9.73
C ALA A 27 2.08 -8.95 -10.80
N GLN A 28 3.05 -9.67 -11.36
CA GLN A 28 3.92 -9.18 -12.44
C GLN A 28 3.13 -8.76 -13.69
N LEU A 29 2.04 -9.47 -13.97
CA LEU A 29 1.13 -9.18 -15.08
C LEU A 29 0.11 -8.06 -14.75
N GLY A 30 0.36 -7.23 -13.72
CA GLY A 30 -0.53 -6.12 -13.36
C GLY A 30 -1.65 -6.50 -12.39
N GLY A 31 -1.53 -7.65 -11.72
CA GLY A 31 -2.52 -8.12 -10.75
C GLY A 31 -3.82 -8.64 -11.39
N LYS A 32 -3.88 -8.75 -12.72
CA LYS A 32 -5.02 -9.31 -13.47
C LYS A 32 -4.51 -9.92 -14.78
N ALA A 33 -4.74 -11.21 -15.01
CA ALA A 33 -4.19 -11.92 -16.14
C ALA A 33 -5.09 -13.05 -16.65
N LYS A 34 -5.01 -13.34 -17.95
CA LYS A 34 -5.67 -14.53 -18.52
C LYS A 34 -4.89 -15.79 -18.12
N LEU A 35 -5.61 -16.91 -18.02
CA LEU A 35 -5.01 -18.22 -17.72
C LEU A 35 -3.87 -18.58 -18.69
N SER A 36 -4.00 -18.21 -19.96
CA SER A 36 -2.97 -18.42 -20.99
C SER A 36 -1.66 -17.69 -20.67
N ASP A 37 -1.77 -16.46 -20.17
CA ASP A 37 -0.62 -15.60 -19.89
C ASP A 37 0.09 -16.10 -18.64
N ILE A 38 -0.68 -16.44 -17.60
CA ILE A 38 -0.14 -17.07 -16.39
C ILE A 38 0.51 -18.42 -16.73
N GLN A 39 -0.06 -19.20 -17.66
CA GLN A 39 0.50 -20.45 -18.12
C GLN A 39 1.86 -20.26 -18.79
N LYS A 40 1.94 -19.29 -19.72
CA LYS A 40 3.17 -18.94 -20.42
C LYS A 40 4.28 -18.52 -19.47
N GLU A 41 3.98 -17.64 -18.52
CA GLU A 41 4.97 -17.10 -17.58
C GLU A 41 5.36 -18.08 -16.46
N SER A 42 4.41 -18.90 -15.98
CA SER A 42 4.69 -19.86 -14.91
C SER A 42 5.26 -21.20 -15.37
N GLY A 43 5.09 -21.56 -16.65
CA GLY A 43 5.47 -22.85 -17.22
C GLY A 43 4.64 -24.05 -16.71
N ALA A 44 3.61 -23.83 -15.90
CA ALA A 44 2.79 -24.90 -15.35
C ALA A 44 1.74 -25.40 -16.36
N ALA A 45 1.36 -26.68 -16.29
CA ALA A 45 0.27 -27.20 -17.10
C ALA A 45 -1.08 -26.54 -16.75
N LYS A 46 -1.96 -26.39 -17.74
CA LYS A 46 -3.28 -25.74 -17.59
C LYS A 46 -4.15 -26.35 -16.47
N SER A 47 -4.20 -27.68 -16.37
CA SER A 47 -4.96 -28.39 -15.34
C SER A 47 -4.44 -28.06 -13.94
N THR A 48 -3.11 -28.08 -13.77
CA THR A 48 -2.43 -27.71 -12.53
C THR A 48 -2.71 -26.25 -12.14
N LEU A 49 -2.63 -25.31 -13.09
CA LEU A 49 -2.93 -23.90 -12.85
C LEU A 49 -4.37 -23.67 -12.41
N THR A 50 -5.32 -24.34 -13.06
CA THR A 50 -6.75 -24.24 -12.70
C THR A 50 -6.97 -24.69 -11.26
N GLY A 51 -6.36 -25.81 -10.84
CA GLY A 51 -6.42 -26.28 -9.46
C GLY A 51 -5.78 -25.30 -8.46
N ARG A 52 -4.64 -24.71 -8.79
CA ARG A 52 -3.98 -23.68 -7.95
C ARG A 52 -4.84 -22.42 -7.81
N LEU A 53 -5.41 -21.94 -8.90
CA LEU A 53 -6.27 -20.75 -8.90
C LEU A 53 -7.55 -20.98 -8.11
N ALA A 54 -8.17 -22.16 -8.20
CA ALA A 54 -9.32 -22.52 -7.37
C ALA A 54 -8.96 -22.52 -5.87
N ALA A 55 -7.81 -23.09 -5.49
CA ALA A 55 -7.34 -23.10 -4.10
C ALA A 55 -6.96 -21.71 -3.57
N LEU A 56 -6.45 -20.83 -4.43
CA LEU A 56 -6.18 -19.43 -4.09
C LEU A 56 -7.49 -18.63 -3.96
N ALA A 57 -8.48 -18.91 -4.81
CA ALA A 57 -9.79 -18.27 -4.78
C ALA A 57 -10.59 -18.66 -3.53
N SER A 58 -10.55 -19.93 -3.13
CA SER A 58 -11.18 -20.38 -1.88
C SER A 58 -10.57 -19.75 -0.63
N LYS A 59 -9.35 -19.18 -0.73
CA LYS A 59 -8.67 -18.43 0.33
C LYS A 59 -8.89 -16.92 0.22
N GLY A 60 -9.67 -16.45 -0.76
CA GLY A 60 -9.94 -15.03 -0.96
C GLY A 60 -8.72 -14.21 -1.41
N LEU A 61 -7.74 -14.84 -2.06
CA LEU A 61 -6.52 -14.16 -2.54
C LEU A 61 -6.62 -13.76 -4.00
N VAL A 62 -7.43 -14.48 -4.77
CA VAL A 62 -7.73 -14.17 -6.17
C VAL A 62 -9.22 -14.35 -6.44
N THR A 63 -9.75 -13.61 -7.40
CA THR A 63 -10.97 -13.97 -8.09
C THR A 63 -10.61 -14.68 -9.39
N TYR A 64 -11.31 -15.76 -9.74
CA TYR A 64 -11.09 -16.48 -10.99
C TYR A 64 -12.42 -16.74 -11.69
N GLN A 65 -12.64 -16.04 -12.80
CA GLN A 65 -13.89 -16.09 -13.56
C GLN A 65 -13.58 -16.01 -15.07
N SER A 66 -14.26 -16.83 -15.88
CA SER A 66 -14.14 -16.82 -17.34
C SER A 66 -12.69 -16.88 -17.86
N GLY A 67 -11.83 -17.64 -17.18
CA GLY A 67 -10.43 -17.79 -17.55
C GLY A 67 -9.53 -16.60 -17.20
N ILE A 68 -10.02 -15.62 -16.45
CA ILE A 68 -9.26 -14.46 -15.96
C ILE A 68 -9.07 -14.60 -14.45
N ALA A 69 -7.83 -14.50 -14.00
CA ALA A 69 -7.48 -14.43 -12.59
C ALA A 69 -7.09 -13.00 -12.22
N GLU A 70 -7.55 -12.55 -11.06
CA GLU A 70 -7.29 -11.21 -10.54
C GLU A 70 -6.97 -11.29 -9.06
N LEU A 71 -5.91 -10.61 -8.61
CA LEU A 71 -5.60 -10.48 -7.19
C LEU A 71 -6.70 -9.69 -6.50
N VAL A 72 -7.14 -10.16 -5.34
CA VAL A 72 -8.10 -9.44 -4.49
C VAL A 72 -7.46 -8.19 -3.87
N TYR A 73 -6.14 -8.22 -3.64
CA TYR A 73 -5.35 -7.09 -3.18
C TYR A 73 -4.16 -6.85 -4.12
N LYS A 74 -4.04 -5.64 -4.70
CA LYS A 74 -2.84 -5.27 -5.49
C LYS A 74 -1.65 -5.07 -4.57
N THR A 75 -1.84 -4.44 -3.42
CA THR A 75 -0.80 -4.31 -2.39
C THR A 75 -0.83 -5.54 -1.46
N PRO A 76 0.32 -6.15 -1.14
CA PRO A 76 1.68 -5.70 -1.45
C PRO A 76 2.25 -6.28 -2.75
N LEU A 77 1.69 -7.37 -3.27
CA LEU A 77 2.36 -8.18 -4.28
C LEU A 77 2.72 -7.41 -5.56
N CYS A 78 1.86 -6.52 -6.03
CA CYS A 78 2.13 -5.75 -7.24
C CYS A 78 3.24 -4.71 -7.03
N TYR A 79 3.34 -4.12 -5.82
CA TYR A 79 4.46 -3.27 -5.45
C TYR A 79 5.78 -4.05 -5.45
N LEU A 80 5.78 -5.22 -4.81
CA LEU A 80 6.98 -6.07 -4.73
C LEU A 80 7.40 -6.61 -6.10
N ALA A 81 6.43 -6.95 -6.94
CA ALA A 81 6.64 -7.38 -8.32
C ALA A 81 7.00 -6.24 -9.29
N GLN A 82 6.94 -4.97 -8.84
CA GLN A 82 7.12 -3.79 -9.68
C GLN A 82 6.19 -3.80 -10.91
N ALA A 83 4.94 -4.18 -10.67
CA ALA A 83 3.92 -4.26 -11.69
C ALA A 83 3.69 -2.88 -12.33
N LYS A 84 3.53 -2.86 -13.65
CA LYS A 84 3.21 -1.63 -14.39
C LYS A 84 1.70 -1.44 -14.46
N ASN A 85 1.27 -0.19 -14.71
CA ASN A 85 -0.12 0.18 -14.95
C ASN A 85 -1.07 -0.11 -13.78
N ILE A 86 -0.55 -0.05 -12.54
CA ILE A 86 -1.38 -0.04 -11.34
C ILE A 86 -1.25 1.33 -10.71
N PRO A 87 -2.38 2.03 -10.45
CA PRO A 87 -2.32 3.35 -9.87
C PRO A 87 -1.81 3.31 -8.43
N TYR A 88 -1.13 4.38 -8.01
CA TYR A 88 -0.67 4.52 -6.64
C TYR A 88 -1.67 5.33 -5.80
N ALA A 89 -1.85 4.90 -4.55
CA ALA A 89 -2.55 5.65 -3.53
C ALA A 89 -1.56 6.03 -2.42
N TYR A 90 -1.54 7.29 -2.03
CA TYR A 90 -0.83 7.76 -0.86
C TYR A 90 -1.80 7.79 0.33
N VAL A 91 -1.33 7.36 1.50
CA VAL A 91 -2.07 7.51 2.75
C VAL A 91 -1.16 8.09 3.82
N GLY A 92 -1.53 9.24 4.38
CA GLY A 92 -0.70 9.94 5.33
C GLY A 92 -1.45 10.53 6.50
N LEU A 93 -0.68 11.13 7.40
CA LEU A 93 -1.18 11.91 8.53
C LEU A 93 -0.97 13.39 8.23
N LEU A 94 -1.85 14.25 8.77
CA LEU A 94 -1.68 15.69 8.72
C LEU A 94 -1.92 16.28 10.11
N GLY A 95 -0.88 16.90 10.66
CA GLY A 95 -0.93 17.67 11.90
C GLY A 95 -1.13 19.16 11.62
N LYS A 96 -1.23 19.96 12.68
CA LYS A 96 -1.21 21.43 12.54
C LYS A 96 0.13 21.91 12.00
N PRO A 97 0.17 23.03 11.26
CA PRO A 97 1.42 23.68 10.90
C PRO A 97 2.31 23.92 12.12
N PRO A 98 3.61 23.62 12.06
CA PRO A 98 4.53 24.03 13.10
C PRO A 98 4.60 25.57 13.15
N PRO A 99 4.94 26.16 14.33
CA PRO A 99 5.01 27.61 14.48
C PRO A 99 6.00 28.30 13.52
N ALA A 100 7.07 27.59 13.14
CA ALA A 100 7.96 28.00 12.05
C ALA A 100 7.28 27.61 10.72
N GLN A 101 6.46 28.53 10.20
CA GLN A 101 5.54 28.33 9.08
C GLN A 101 6.20 27.65 7.87
N PRO A 102 5.93 26.36 7.61
CA PRO A 102 6.25 25.77 6.32
C PRO A 102 5.31 26.38 5.28
N THR A 103 5.80 26.56 4.05
CA THR A 103 4.97 27.08 2.95
C THR A 103 3.91 26.07 2.48
N GLU A 104 4.08 24.79 2.80
CA GLU A 104 3.20 23.69 2.39
C GLU A 104 3.20 22.53 3.42
N PRO A 105 2.15 21.69 3.46
CA PRO A 105 2.09 20.54 4.36
C PRO A 105 3.03 19.41 3.93
N GLU A 106 3.55 18.63 4.88
CA GLU A 106 4.48 17.53 4.57
C GLU A 106 3.86 16.47 3.66
N THR A 107 2.53 16.30 3.71
CA THR A 107 1.78 15.42 2.80
C THR A 107 1.95 15.84 1.34
N GLN A 108 1.95 17.16 1.05
CA GLN A 108 2.16 17.66 -0.30
C GLN A 108 3.61 17.44 -0.73
N THR A 109 4.57 17.81 0.13
CA THR A 109 6.00 17.56 -0.11
C THR A 109 6.28 16.08 -0.36
N ALA A 110 5.67 15.17 0.39
CA ALA A 110 5.82 13.73 0.22
C ALA A 110 5.38 13.26 -1.16
N VAL A 111 4.20 13.70 -1.60
CA VAL A 111 3.65 13.35 -2.92
C VAL A 111 4.50 13.91 -4.05
N ASP A 112 5.00 15.14 -3.92
CA ASP A 112 5.90 15.73 -4.92
C ASP A 112 7.24 14.99 -5.00
N LEU A 113 7.79 14.56 -3.86
CA LEU A 113 9.01 13.75 -3.82
C LEU A 113 8.80 12.35 -4.41
N LEU A 114 7.63 11.74 -4.20
CA LEU A 114 7.26 10.47 -4.83
C LEU A 114 7.15 10.63 -6.35
N HIS A 115 6.54 11.71 -6.84
CA HIS A 115 6.47 12.02 -8.26
C HIS A 115 7.86 12.15 -8.89
N GLN A 116 8.79 12.82 -8.21
CA GLN A 116 10.19 12.93 -8.64
C GLN A 116 10.91 11.56 -8.71
N GLN A 117 10.44 10.56 -7.95
CA GLN A 117 10.92 9.18 -8.01
C GLN A 117 10.17 8.31 -9.04
N GLY A 118 9.32 8.91 -9.87
CA GLY A 118 8.53 8.23 -10.90
C GLY A 118 7.30 7.51 -10.34
N ILE A 119 6.82 7.89 -9.15
CA ILE A 119 5.60 7.36 -8.53
C ILE A 119 4.49 8.39 -8.65
N ASP A 120 3.59 8.18 -9.60
CA ASP A 120 2.42 9.04 -9.82
C ASP A 120 1.25 8.62 -8.94
N VAL A 121 0.93 9.47 -7.96
CA VAL A 121 -0.19 9.23 -7.03
C VAL A 121 -1.50 9.72 -7.66
N GLU A 122 -2.45 8.79 -7.80
CA GLU A 122 -3.81 9.07 -8.30
C GLU A 122 -4.75 9.48 -7.16
N LYS A 123 -4.57 8.88 -5.98
CA LYS A 123 -5.45 9.07 -4.83
C LYS A 123 -4.67 9.36 -3.54
N ILE A 124 -5.14 10.32 -2.75
CA ILE A 124 -4.50 10.73 -1.50
C ILE A 124 -5.53 10.63 -0.37
N LEU A 125 -5.27 9.83 0.66
CA LEU A 125 -6.10 9.74 1.85
C LEU A 125 -5.34 10.27 3.06
N VAL A 126 -5.91 11.21 3.81
CA VAL A 126 -5.22 11.84 4.95
C VAL A 126 -6.05 11.74 6.22
N ALA A 127 -5.47 11.17 7.27
CA ALA A 127 -6.02 11.22 8.62
C ALA A 127 -5.57 12.50 9.33
N THR A 128 -6.53 13.28 9.82
CA THR A 128 -6.26 14.62 10.36
C THR A 128 -7.37 15.13 11.27
N THR A 129 -7.19 16.33 11.84
CA THR A 129 -8.20 17.05 12.62
C THR A 129 -8.82 18.18 11.79
N GLU A 130 -10.03 18.64 12.15
CA GLU A 130 -10.68 19.77 11.48
C GLU A 130 -9.84 21.04 11.54
N ASP A 131 -9.21 21.31 12.69
CA ASP A 131 -8.30 22.45 12.85
C ASP A 131 -7.13 22.41 11.86
N ALA A 132 -6.49 21.25 11.70
CA ALA A 132 -5.36 21.11 10.79
C ALA A 132 -5.80 21.33 9.33
N ILE A 133 -7.00 20.86 8.96
CA ILE A 133 -7.60 21.16 7.66
C ILE A 133 -7.78 22.67 7.50
N TYR A 134 -8.41 23.34 8.46
CA TYR A 134 -8.67 24.78 8.39
C TYR A 134 -7.38 25.59 8.20
N GLU A 135 -6.32 25.23 8.92
CA GLU A 135 -5.04 25.93 8.87
C GLU A 135 -4.27 25.65 7.56
N TRP A 136 -4.28 24.42 7.04
CA TRP A 136 -3.54 24.05 5.84
C TRP A 136 -4.27 24.26 4.52
N MET A 137 -5.60 24.16 4.52
CA MET A 137 -6.41 24.24 3.30
C MET A 137 -6.09 25.47 2.46
N PRO A 138 -5.92 26.68 3.00
CA PRO A 138 -5.61 27.86 2.19
C PRO A 138 -4.28 27.77 1.44
N THR A 139 -3.28 27.04 1.95
CA THR A 139 -1.92 27.01 1.41
C THR A 139 -1.65 25.84 0.44
N MET A 140 -2.47 24.78 0.47
CA MET A 140 -2.30 23.61 -0.40
C MET A 140 -2.46 23.95 -1.89
N ASN A 141 -1.73 23.29 -2.77
CA ASN A 141 -1.90 23.42 -4.22
C ASN A 141 -3.33 22.98 -4.65
N PRO A 142 -4.06 23.74 -5.50
CA PRO A 142 -5.40 23.34 -5.96
C PRO A 142 -5.49 21.96 -6.62
N ASP A 143 -4.54 21.59 -7.48
CA ASP A 143 -4.51 20.30 -8.16
C ASP A 143 -4.30 19.16 -7.16
N PHE A 144 -3.46 19.39 -6.15
CA PHE A 144 -3.26 18.46 -5.04
C PHE A 144 -4.57 18.20 -4.28
N ARG A 145 -5.35 19.25 -4.01
CA ARG A 145 -6.65 19.14 -3.30
C ARG A 145 -7.66 18.27 -4.05
N THR A 146 -7.62 18.21 -5.38
CA THR A 146 -8.58 17.41 -6.16
C THR A 146 -8.48 15.90 -5.93
N LYS A 147 -7.32 15.43 -5.45
CA LYS A 147 -7.04 14.02 -5.18
C LYS A 147 -7.20 13.65 -3.70
N LEU A 148 -7.51 14.62 -2.85
CA LEU A 148 -7.38 14.54 -1.40
C LEU A 148 -8.72 14.17 -0.74
N ASP A 149 -8.73 13.01 -0.08
CA ASP A 149 -9.81 12.57 0.81
C ASP A 149 -9.34 12.69 2.27
N PHE A 150 -10.19 13.22 3.15
CA PHE A 150 -9.90 13.33 4.58
C PHE A 150 -10.62 12.27 5.42
N VAL A 151 -9.93 11.79 6.46
CA VAL A 151 -10.52 11.04 7.57
C VAL A 151 -10.35 11.87 8.84
N ILE A 152 -11.48 12.37 9.35
CA ILE A 152 -11.48 13.26 10.51
C ILE A 152 -11.36 12.47 11.80
N LEU A 153 -10.38 12.86 12.61
CA LEU A 153 -10.10 12.40 13.96
C LEU A 153 -10.08 13.62 14.87
N ASN A 154 -10.63 13.51 16.08
CA ASN A 154 -10.36 14.52 17.10
C ASN A 154 -8.97 14.28 17.73
N ILE A 155 -8.48 15.24 18.53
CA ILE A 155 -7.12 15.15 19.11
C ILE A 155 -6.96 13.96 20.07
N THR A 156 -8.02 13.56 20.77
CA THR A 156 -8.01 12.39 21.66
C THR A 156 -7.87 11.11 20.85
N GLU A 157 -8.59 10.99 19.74
CA GLU A 157 -8.48 9.86 18.82
C GLU A 157 -7.11 9.82 18.13
N MET A 158 -6.58 10.96 17.68
CA MET A 158 -5.23 11.05 17.12
C MET A 158 -4.17 10.57 18.13
N ASN A 159 -4.38 10.76 19.43
CA ASN A 159 -3.47 10.31 20.47
C ASN A 159 -3.74 8.87 20.97
N SER A 160 -4.66 8.13 20.34
CA SER A 160 -4.92 6.71 20.62
C SER A 160 -4.54 5.85 19.42
N ILE A 161 -3.66 4.88 19.65
CA ILE A 161 -3.27 3.90 18.63
C ILE A 161 -4.52 3.14 18.16
N GLU A 162 -5.36 2.72 19.09
CA GLU A 162 -6.56 1.92 18.86
C GLU A 162 -7.60 2.68 18.02
N ALA A 163 -7.86 3.96 18.34
CA ALA A 163 -8.82 4.76 17.59
C ALA A 163 -8.37 5.01 16.15
N VAL A 164 -7.06 5.27 15.94
CA VAL A 164 -6.50 5.42 14.59
C VAL A 164 -6.59 4.10 13.83
N LEU A 165 -6.26 2.96 14.45
CA LEU A 165 -6.40 1.63 13.84
C LEU A 165 -7.85 1.36 13.41
N GLU A 166 -8.82 1.61 14.30
CA GLU A 166 -10.25 1.39 14.04
C GLU A 166 -10.75 2.21 12.84
N LYS A 167 -10.35 3.49 12.75
CA LYS A 167 -10.79 4.38 11.67
C LYS A 167 -10.05 4.17 10.35
N MET A 168 -8.76 3.86 10.39
CA MET A 168 -7.91 3.87 9.18
C MET A 168 -7.73 2.51 8.55
N ALA A 169 -7.68 1.44 9.33
CA ALA A 169 -7.13 0.20 8.80
C ALA A 169 -8.02 -0.46 7.73
N SER A 170 -9.34 -0.43 7.91
CA SER A 170 -10.29 -0.92 6.90
C SER A 170 -10.25 -0.10 5.62
N ARG A 171 -10.05 1.22 5.73
CA ARG A 171 -9.93 2.14 4.58
C ARG A 171 -8.65 1.90 3.80
N ILE A 172 -7.52 1.76 4.50
CA ILE A 172 -6.23 1.42 3.89
C ILE A 172 -6.29 0.04 3.22
N GLN A 173 -6.86 -0.96 3.90
CA GLN A 173 -7.05 -2.29 3.32
C GLN A 173 -7.98 -2.26 2.12
N SER A 174 -8.98 -1.38 2.09
CA SER A 174 -9.83 -1.19 0.91
C SER A 174 -9.05 -0.57 -0.25
N LEU A 175 -8.22 0.45 -0.01
CA LEU A 175 -7.37 1.04 -1.05
C LEU A 175 -6.38 0.03 -1.64
N ALA A 176 -5.82 -0.84 -0.80
CA ALA A 176 -4.91 -1.91 -1.21
C ALA A 176 -5.52 -2.90 -2.21
N LYS A 177 -6.87 -2.94 -2.36
CA LYS A 177 -7.55 -3.77 -3.36
C LYS A 177 -7.29 -3.34 -4.79
N ASP A 178 -7.22 -2.03 -5.02
CA ASP A 178 -7.20 -1.44 -6.36
C ASP A 178 -5.89 -0.69 -6.64
N TYR A 179 -5.19 -0.22 -5.59
CA TYR A 179 -4.01 0.62 -5.70
C TYR A 179 -2.74 -0.05 -5.13
N ILE A 180 -1.58 0.37 -5.64
CA ILE A 180 -0.34 0.27 -4.88
C ILE A 180 -0.38 1.36 -3.79
N THR A 181 -0.58 0.95 -2.55
CA THR A 181 -0.73 1.87 -1.42
C THR A 181 0.63 2.16 -0.81
N ILE A 182 0.92 3.43 -0.52
CA ILE A 182 2.11 3.87 0.24
C ILE A 182 1.62 4.58 1.49
N LEU A 183 2.09 4.13 2.65
CA LEU A 183 1.78 4.78 3.92
C LEU A 183 2.87 5.79 4.27
N ASP A 184 2.48 6.88 4.92
CA ASP A 184 3.36 7.93 5.41
C ASP A 184 3.05 8.20 6.90
N CYS A 185 4.07 8.11 7.75
CA CYS A 185 3.97 8.39 9.18
C CYS A 185 4.78 9.62 9.63
N THR A 186 5.01 10.58 8.73
CA THR A 186 5.80 11.80 8.97
C THR A 186 5.13 12.73 9.96
N SER A 187 3.89 13.10 9.67
CA SER A 187 3.16 14.11 10.46
C SER A 187 2.21 13.45 11.46
N GLY A 188 1.51 14.28 12.23
CA GLY A 188 0.58 13.83 13.25
C GLY A 188 1.29 13.47 14.56
N THR A 189 0.56 12.78 15.42
CA THR A 189 1.05 12.41 16.75
C THR A 189 1.87 11.11 16.68
N ARG A 190 2.75 10.89 17.66
CA ARG A 190 3.50 9.63 17.77
C ARG A 190 2.57 8.39 17.84
N PRO A 191 1.46 8.38 18.61
CA PRO A 191 0.48 7.29 18.56
C PRO A 191 -0.09 7.01 17.15
N ALA A 192 -0.44 8.04 16.39
CA ALA A 192 -0.94 7.86 15.03
C ALA A 192 0.13 7.26 14.10
N GLY A 193 1.39 7.72 14.22
CA GLY A 193 2.51 7.15 13.49
C GLY A 193 2.74 5.67 13.83
N ILE A 194 2.62 5.28 15.11
CA ILE A 194 2.70 3.88 15.55
C ILE A 194 1.57 3.05 14.93
N ALA A 195 0.33 3.56 14.92
CA ALA A 195 -0.78 2.88 14.27
C ALA A 195 -0.53 2.64 12.78
N TYR A 196 0.01 3.62 12.05
CA TYR A 196 0.40 3.47 10.65
C TYR A 196 1.49 2.42 10.46
N TYR A 197 2.49 2.39 11.35
CA TYR A 197 3.51 1.35 11.33
C TYR A 197 2.90 -0.05 11.54
N THR A 198 1.95 -0.19 12.46
CA THR A 198 1.22 -1.45 12.71
C THR A 198 0.42 -1.89 11.49
N ILE A 199 -0.28 -0.97 10.82
CA ILE A 199 -1.04 -1.27 9.59
C ILE A 199 -0.08 -1.69 8.48
N ALA A 200 1.01 -0.94 8.27
CA ALA A 200 2.04 -1.24 7.29
C ALA A 200 2.64 -2.63 7.52
N ASP A 201 2.84 -3.01 8.79
CA ASP A 201 3.41 -4.31 9.14
C ASP A 201 2.45 -5.46 8.86
N LYS A 202 1.16 -5.33 9.19
CA LYS A 202 0.17 -6.38 8.91
C LYS A 202 -0.09 -6.55 7.41
N LEU A 203 -0.30 -5.44 6.69
CA LEU A 203 -0.58 -5.45 5.25
C LEU A 203 0.68 -5.59 4.38
N LYS A 204 1.87 -5.51 4.99
CA LYS A 204 3.18 -5.48 4.32
C LYS A 204 3.26 -4.41 3.22
N THR A 205 2.68 -3.27 3.52
CA THR A 205 2.62 -2.08 2.64
C THR A 205 3.89 -1.25 2.80
N PRO A 206 4.42 -0.61 1.74
CA PRO A 206 5.52 0.32 1.89
C PRO A 206 5.16 1.47 2.83
N LEU A 207 6.15 1.89 3.63
CA LEU A 207 6.01 2.95 4.62
C LEU A 207 7.16 3.93 4.47
N ILE A 208 6.84 5.23 4.44
CA ILE A 208 7.79 6.32 4.32
C ILE A 208 7.75 7.27 5.52
N TYR A 209 8.85 8.01 5.66
CA TYR A 209 9.00 9.19 6.48
C TYR A 209 9.71 10.27 5.67
N VAL A 210 9.20 11.48 5.67
CA VAL A 210 9.75 12.62 4.94
C VAL A 210 10.49 13.52 5.90
N TYR A 211 11.78 13.72 5.63
CA TYR A 211 12.54 14.75 6.33
C TYR A 211 12.48 16.03 5.49
N ALA A 212 11.57 16.93 5.86
CA ALA A 212 11.21 18.11 5.08
C ALA A 212 12.40 19.06 4.84
N GLU A 213 13.29 19.21 5.82
CA GLU A 213 14.50 20.04 5.73
C GLU A 213 15.44 19.58 4.60
N GLU A 214 15.63 18.26 4.45
CA GLU A 214 16.49 17.68 3.41
C GLU A 214 15.72 17.38 2.11
N LYS A 215 14.39 17.58 2.08
CA LYS A 215 13.51 17.17 0.99
C LYS A 215 13.77 15.72 0.57
N ARG A 216 13.79 14.82 1.55
CA ARG A 216 14.16 13.42 1.35
C ARG A 216 13.13 12.46 1.92
N ILE A 217 12.83 11.43 1.14
CA ILE A 217 12.04 10.26 1.56
C ILE A 217 12.97 9.22 2.19
N TYR A 218 12.62 8.78 3.39
CA TYR A 218 13.17 7.61 4.07
C TYR A 218 12.16 6.47 3.98
N TRP A 219 12.51 5.38 3.30
CA TRP A 219 11.69 4.18 3.20
C TRP A 219 11.85 3.32 4.46
N LEU A 220 11.01 3.55 5.47
CA LEU A 220 10.99 2.77 6.71
C LEU A 220 10.64 1.29 6.45
N LYS A 221 9.78 1.04 5.45
CA LYS A 221 9.54 -0.28 4.89
C LYS A 221 9.71 -0.22 3.37
N SER A 222 10.94 -0.45 2.92
CA SER A 222 11.27 -0.51 1.50
C SER A 222 10.79 -1.80 0.84
N ARG A 223 10.80 -1.84 -0.50
CA ARG A 223 10.52 -3.05 -1.26
C ARG A 223 11.45 -4.20 -0.86
N GLU A 224 12.74 -3.92 -0.73
CA GLU A 224 13.76 -4.91 -0.40
C GLU A 224 13.51 -5.51 0.99
N THR A 225 13.22 -4.65 1.98
CA THR A 225 12.87 -5.09 3.34
C THR A 225 11.60 -5.94 3.35
N LEU A 226 10.57 -5.56 2.58
CA LEU A 226 9.32 -6.32 2.52
C LEU A 226 9.48 -7.67 1.81
N ILE A 227 10.30 -7.73 0.76
CA ILE A 227 10.65 -9.00 0.08
C ILE A 227 11.31 -9.97 1.06
N GLN A 228 12.25 -9.48 1.87
CA GLN A 228 12.94 -10.29 2.90
C GLN A 228 11.97 -10.77 3.97
N GLN A 229 11.12 -9.87 4.50
CA GLN A 229 10.12 -10.22 5.51
C GLN A 229 9.12 -11.29 5.04
N LEU A 230 8.86 -11.35 3.72
CA LEU A 230 7.94 -12.30 3.11
C LEU A 230 8.63 -13.53 2.50
N ASN A 231 9.96 -13.65 2.59
CA ASN A 231 10.77 -14.71 1.98
C ASN A 231 10.53 -14.86 0.45
N LEU A 232 10.49 -13.74 -0.28
CA LEU A 232 10.16 -13.69 -1.71
C LEU A 232 11.39 -13.47 -2.63
N GLU A 233 12.62 -13.54 -2.11
CA GLU A 233 13.87 -13.24 -2.82
C GLU A 233 14.05 -14.10 -4.07
N GLN A 234 13.66 -15.38 -3.99
CA GLN A 234 13.75 -16.31 -5.11
C GLN A 234 12.84 -15.93 -6.30
N TYR A 235 11.80 -15.14 -6.06
CA TYR A 235 10.89 -14.67 -7.11
C TYR A 235 11.34 -13.30 -7.64
N ALA A 236 11.86 -12.44 -6.77
CA ALA A 236 12.37 -11.11 -7.14
C ALA A 236 13.69 -11.16 -7.94
N SER A 237 14.54 -12.16 -7.70
CA SER A 237 15.85 -12.30 -8.37
C SER A 237 15.76 -12.85 -9.79
N ARG A 238 14.72 -13.63 -10.11
CA ARG A 238 14.56 -14.30 -11.42
C ARG A 238 14.38 -13.37 -12.61
N HIS A 239 14.21 -12.06 -12.40
CA HIS A 239 13.89 -11.09 -13.46
C HIS A 239 14.86 -9.91 -13.53
N LYS A 240 16.08 -10.03 -13.00
CA LYS A 240 17.17 -9.09 -13.31
C LYS A 240 17.77 -9.28 -14.72
N HIS A 241 17.17 -10.10 -15.57
CA HIS A 241 17.71 -10.51 -16.89
C HIS A 241 16.74 -10.31 -18.06
N LEU A 242 15.80 -9.36 -17.95
CA LEU A 242 15.00 -8.89 -19.09
C LEU A 242 15.23 -7.38 -19.28
#